data_AF-A0A940LDD5-F1
#
_entry.id   AF-A0A940LDD5-F1
#
_cell.length_a   1.000
_cell.length_b   1.000
_cell.length_c   1.000
_cell.angle_alpha   90.00
_cell.angle_beta   90.00
_cell.angle_gamma   90.00
#
_symmetry.space_group_name_H-M   'P 1'
#
loop_
_entity.id
_entity.type
_entity.pdbx_description
1 polymer ?
#
loop_
_entity_poly.entity_id
_entity_poly.type
_entity_poly.pdbx_seq_one_letter_code
_entity_poly.pdbx_strand_id
1 'polypeptide(L)' 'ILPPLDSVDAAIEQKNLALFRRSYTLLTNTCNNCHRAANFEYNIGKIPSSPPFSNQDFTCRDEK' A
#
# COMPACT_ATOMS: atom_id res chain seq x y z
N ILE A 1 19.15 1.23 0.72
CA ILE A 1 18.30 0.04 0.62
C ILE A 1 17.34 0.06 1.79
N LEU A 2 16.07 0.33 1.52
CA LEU A 2 14.97 0.17 2.48
C LEU A 2 14.10 -0.96 1.89
N PRO A 3 14.40 -2.24 2.21
CA PRO A 3 13.91 -3.37 1.41
C PRO A 3 12.40 -3.39 1.12
N PRO A 4 11.51 -3.02 2.06
CA PRO A 4 10.07 -2.96 1.77
C PRO A 4 9.67 -1.83 0.82
N LEU A 5 10.35 -0.68 0.85
CA LEU A 5 10.12 0.43 -0.08
C LEU A 5 10.69 0.11 -1.46
N ASP A 6 11.92 -0.41 -1.51
CA ASP A 6 12.57 -0.82 -2.76
C ASP A 6 11.74 -1.89 -3.50
N SER A 7 11.08 -2.79 -2.75
CA SER A 7 10.18 -3.81 -3.32
C SER A 7 8.89 -3.24 -3.92
N VAL A 8 8.41 -2.09 -3.42
CA VAL A 8 7.26 -1.39 -3.98
C VAL A 8 7.67 -0.67 -5.26
N ASP A 9 8.80 0.03 -5.24
CA ASP A 9 9.32 0.75 -6.41
C ASP A 9 9.55 -0.20 -7.59
N ALA A 10 10.22 -1.33 -7.34
CA ALA A 10 10.44 -2.35 -8.36
C ALA A 10 9.12 -2.90 -8.94
N ALA A 11 8.06 -3.01 -8.12
CA ALA A 11 6.76 -3.47 -8.59
C ALA A 11 6.03 -2.44 -9.47
N ILE A 12 6.20 -1.15 -9.17
CA ILE A 12 5.68 -0.03 -9.97
C ILE A 12 6.39 -0.01 -11.33
N GLU A 13 7.72 -0.07 -11.34
CA GLU A 13 8.52 -0.08 -12.58
C GLU A 13 8.13 -1.25 -13.50
N GLN A 14 7.88 -2.42 -12.93
CA GLN A 14 7.43 -3.61 -13.65
C GLN A 14 5.95 -3.57 -14.08
N LYS A 15 5.18 -2.56 -13.64
CA LYS A 15 3.72 -2.47 -13.85
C LYS A 15 2.99 -3.75 -13.40
N ASN A 16 3.52 -4.42 -12.38
CA ASN A 16 3.02 -5.72 -11.94
C ASN A 16 2.10 -5.54 -10.74
N LEU A 17 0.79 -5.50 -11.00
CA LEU A 17 -0.23 -5.29 -9.97
C LEU A 17 -0.18 -6.34 -8.85
N ALA A 18 0.06 -7.61 -9.20
CA ALA A 18 0.12 -8.68 -8.21
C ALA A 18 1.35 -8.54 -7.30
N LEU A 19 2.50 -8.19 -7.87
CA LEU A 19 3.72 -7.91 -7.11
C LEU A 19 3.53 -6.66 -6.24
N PHE A 20 2.94 -5.60 -6.78
CA PHE A 20 2.69 -4.35 -6.06
C PHE A 20 1.85 -4.59 -4.80
N ARG A 21 0.75 -5.36 -4.93
CA ARG A 21 -0.11 -5.72 -3.79
C ARG A 21 0.66 -6.46 -2.69
N ARG A 22 1.54 -7.40 -3.06
CA ARG A 22 2.37 -8.16 -2.12
C ARG A 22 3.42 -7.27 -1.44
N SER A 23 4.14 -6.46 -2.21
CA SER A 23 5.14 -5.52 -1.71
C SER A 23 4.53 -4.47 -0.77
N TYR A 24 3.37 -3.91 -1.12
CA TYR A 24 2.68 -2.93 -0.27
C TYR A 24 2.16 -3.55 1.04
N THR A 25 1.71 -4.81 0.99
CA THR A 25 1.34 -5.57 2.19
C THR A 25 2.56 -5.79 3.09
N LEU A 26 3.71 -6.17 2.52
CA LEU A 26 4.96 -6.32 3.24
C LEU A 26 5.40 -5.02 3.91
N LEU A 27 5.33 -3.89 3.19
CA LEU A 27 5.62 -2.56 3.73
C LEU A 27 4.71 -2.23 4.91
N THR A 28 3.40 -2.39 4.75
CA THR A 28 2.42 -2.09 5.81
C THR A 28 2.69 -2.94 7.06
N ASN A 29 2.95 -4.23 6.90
CA ASN A 29 3.30 -5.12 8.01
C ASN A 29 4.62 -4.71 8.67
N THR A 30 5.61 -4.27 7.90
CA THR A 30 6.89 -3.80 8.44
C THR A 30 6.71 -2.56 9.30
N CYS A 31 5.93 -1.58 8.82
CA CYS A 31 5.60 -0.38 9.60
C CYS A 31 4.88 -0.75 10.91
N ASN A 32 3.85 -1.59 10.84
CA ASN A 32 3.07 -2.00 12.01
C ASN A 32 3.90 -2.80 13.03
N ASN A 33 4.81 -3.65 12.56
CA ASN A 33 5.72 -4.41 13.43
C ASN A 33 6.70 -3.48 14.15
N CYS A 34 7.26 -2.49 13.46
CA CYS A 34 8.12 -1.47 14.06
C CYS A 34 7.37 -0.67 15.12
N HIS A 35 6.15 -0.20 14.79
CA HIS A 35 5.32 0.53 15.74
C HIS A 35 5.01 -0.29 16.99
N ARG A 36 4.67 -1.57 16.85
CA ARG A 36 4.47 -2.47 18.01
C ARG A 36 5.74 -2.61 18.85
N ALA A 37 6.90 -2.84 18.21
CA ALA A 37 8.17 -2.99 18.92
C ALA A 37 8.58 -1.73 19.69
N ALA A 38 8.11 -0.56 19.24
CA ALA A 38 8.40 0.73 19.83
C ALA A 38 7.29 1.24 20.79
N ASN A 39 6.27 0.42 21.12
CA ASN A 39 5.11 0.78 21.95
C ASN A 39 4.22 1.89 21.35
N PHE A 40 4.13 1.94 20.02
CA PHE A 40 3.27 2.81 19.22
C PHE A 40 2.19 2.02 18.46
N GLU A 41 1.78 0.85 18.95
CA GLU A 41 0.85 -0.08 18.28
C GLU A 41 -0.54 0.49 18.00
N TYR A 42 -0.91 1.61 18.62
CA TYR A 42 -2.13 2.35 18.33
C TYR A 42 -2.09 3.05 16.95
N ASN A 43 -0.90 3.30 16.40
CA ASN A 43 -0.70 3.83 15.05
C ASN A 43 -0.72 2.70 14.01
N ILE A 44 -1.91 2.17 13.73
CA ILE A 44 -2.09 1.04 12.80
C ILE A 44 -2.22 1.54 11.37
N GLY A 45 -1.21 1.26 10.53
CA GLY A 45 -1.29 1.41 9.08
C GLY A 45 -2.27 0.39 8.47
N LYS A 46 -3.14 0.85 7.57
CA LYS A 46 -4.17 0.04 6.91
C LYS A 46 -3.99 0.08 5.39
N ILE A 47 -4.22 -1.06 4.73
CA ILE A 47 -4.39 -1.09 3.27
C ILE A 47 -5.77 -0.48 2.96
N PRO A 48 -5.86 0.57 2.11
CA PRO A 48 -7.14 1.16 1.74
C PRO A 48 -8.08 0.12 1.11
N SER A 49 -9.28 -0.05 1.65
CA SER A 49 -10.32 -0.94 1.12
C SER A 49 -11.34 -0.21 0.24
N SER A 50 -11.32 1.13 0.26
CA SER A 50 -12.16 2.00 -0.53
C SER A 50 -11.36 3.23 -0.98
N PRO A 51 -11.76 3.90 -2.06
CA PRO A 51 -11.19 5.20 -2.44
C PRO A 51 -11.23 6.16 -1.24
N PRO A 52 -10.15 6.92 -0.98
CA PRO A 52 -10.08 7.82 0.17
C PRO A 52 -10.98 9.06 0.02
N PHE A 53 -11.50 9.29 -1.19
CA PHE A 53 -12.37 10.42 -1.50
C PHE A 53 -13.78 9.90 -1.76
N SER A 54 -14.72 10.22 -0.87
CA SER A 54 -16.12 9.81 -0.99
C SER A 54 -16.87 10.52 -2.12
N ASN A 55 -16.30 11.59 -2.68
CA ASN A 55 -16.91 12.42 -3.72
C ASN A 55 -16.18 12.34 -5.07
N GLN A 56 -15.35 11.32 -5.29
CA GLN A 56 -14.62 11.12 -6.55
C GLN A 56 -14.92 9.74 -7.12
N ASP A 57 -15.23 9.70 -8.42
CA ASP A 57 -15.45 8.47 -9.17
C ASP A 57 -14.22 8.21 -10.06
N PHE A 58 -13.48 7.14 -9.72
CA PHE A 58 -12.27 6.73 -10.44
C PHE A 58 -12.52 5.54 -11.38
N THR A 59 -13.78 5.21 -11.64
CA THR A 59 -14.10 4.19 -12.63
C THR A 59 -13.76 4.69 -14.04
N CYS A 60 -13.28 3.78 -14.89
CA CYS A 60 -13.06 4.11 -16.30
C CYS A 60 -14.44 4.33 -16.92
N ARG A 61 -14.74 5.58 -17.31
CA ARG A 61 -15.95 5.89 -18.06
C ARG A 61 -15.68 5.55 -19.51
N ASP A 62 -16.05 4.35 -19.92
CA ASP A 62 -16.21 4.05 -21.34
C ASP A 62 -17.45 4.83 -21.82
N GLU A 63 -17.22 6.02 -22.36
CA GLU A 63 -18.24 6.75 -23.13
C GLU A 63 -18.52 5.95 -24.40
N LYS A 64 -19.73 5.38 -24.49
CA LYS A 64 -20.30 4.89 -25.74
C LYS A 64 -20.80 6.05 -26.59
#